data_AF-A0A957RIF2-F1
#
_entry.id   AF-A0A957RIF2-F1
#
_cell.length_a   1.000
_cell.length_b   1.000
_cell.length_c   1.000
_cell.angle_alpha   90.00
_cell.angle_beta   90.00
_cell.angle_gamma   90.00
#
_symmetry.space_group_name_H-M   'P 1'
#
loop_
_entity.id
_entity.type
_entity.pdbx_description
1 polymer ?
#
loop_
_entity_poly.entity_id
_entity_poly.type
_entity_poly.pdbx_seq_one_letter_code
_entity_poly.pdbx_strand_id
1 'polypeptide(L)'
;MPEPIFSAAWISLRIAVFALSIGLVLFTIGSSIRTLILPRAANDWPTSFTFGVVRRVFALLLLRRRDYVSRDRIMAYYGPVSLLLLLPVWLTLILVAYAGLFWATGIDSLYDAFVLSGS
;
A
#
# COMPACT_ATOMS: atom_id res chain seq x y z
N MET A 1 -12.46 5.18 -40.29
CA MET A 1 -11.17 5.76 -39.86
C MET A 1 -11.46 6.51 -38.56
N PRO A 2 -11.16 5.95 -37.37
CA PRO A 2 -11.50 6.61 -36.11
C PRO A 2 -10.58 7.82 -35.84
N GLU A 3 -11.17 8.88 -35.30
CA GLU A 3 -10.62 10.24 -35.12
C GLU A 3 -9.35 10.28 -34.23
N PRO A 4 -8.35 11.13 -34.55
CA PRO A 4 -7.04 11.21 -33.87
C PRO A 4 -7.08 11.67 -32.41
N ILE A 5 -8.22 12.19 -31.93
CA ILE A 5 -8.36 12.69 -30.56
C ILE A 5 -8.37 11.52 -29.56
N PHE A 6 -8.96 10.38 -29.93
CA PHE A 6 -9.01 9.19 -29.06
C PHE A 6 -7.63 8.59 -28.83
N SER A 7 -6.72 8.64 -29.82
CA SER A 7 -5.37 8.11 -29.66
C SER A 7 -4.50 9.02 -28.79
N ALA A 8 -4.60 10.34 -28.95
CA ALA A 8 -3.87 11.29 -28.12
C ALA A 8 -4.30 11.21 -26.64
N ALA A 9 -5.61 11.19 -26.36
CA ALA A 9 -6.13 11.06 -25.00
C ALA A 9 -5.71 9.74 -24.33
N TRP A 10 -5.73 8.64 -25.09
CA TRP A 10 -5.29 7.33 -24.61
C TRP A 10 -3.80 7.29 -24.24
N ILE A 11 -2.96 7.90 -25.08
CA ILE A 11 -1.51 8.03 -24.83
C ILE A 11 -1.27 8.89 -23.58
N SER A 12 -1.96 10.03 -23.44
CA SER A 12 -1.85 10.87 -22.25
C SER A 12 -2.21 10.10 -20.97
N LEU A 13 -3.27 9.30 -21.01
CA LEU A 13 -3.67 8.45 -19.88
C LEU A 13 -2.59 7.43 -19.52
N ARG A 14 -2.00 6.74 -20.51
CA ARG A 14 -0.91 5.79 -20.27
C ARG A 14 0.32 6.45 -19.65
N ILE A 15 0.72 7.62 -20.15
CA ILE A 15 1.84 8.39 -19.58
C ILE A 15 1.53 8.80 -18.14
N ALA A 16 0.30 9.25 -17.86
CA ALA A 16 -0.10 9.62 -16.51
C ALA A 16 -0.06 8.42 -15.55
N VAL A 17 -0.59 7.27 -15.96
CA VAL A 17 -0.55 6.03 -15.15
C VAL A 17 0.89 5.56 -14.93
N PHE A 18 1.73 5.59 -15.97
CA PHE A 18 3.15 5.25 -15.86
C PHE A 18 3.87 6.14 -14.84
N ALA A 19 3.70 7.46 -14.94
CA ALA A 19 4.30 8.42 -14.02
C ALA A 19 3.78 8.23 -12.59
N LEU A 20 2.47 8.01 -12.42
CA LEU A 20 1.84 7.76 -11.12
C LEU A 20 2.41 6.49 -10.48
N SER A 21 2.54 5.40 -11.24
CA SER A 21 3.09 4.14 -10.77
C SER A 21 4.55 4.27 -10.34
N ILE A 22 5.39 4.96 -11.11
CA ILE A 22 6.77 5.26 -10.69
C ILE A 22 6.78 6.05 -9.39
N GLY A 23 5.95 7.08 -9.29
CA GLY A 23 5.79 7.86 -8.07
C GLY A 23 5.41 6.99 -6.87
N LEU A 24 4.51 6.02 -7.07
CA LEU A 24 4.07 5.09 -6.03
C LEU A 24 5.19 4.12 -5.59
N VAL A 25 6.03 3.63 -6.52
CA VAL A 25 7.22 2.83 -6.18
C VAL A 25 8.19 3.65 -5.32
N LEU A 26 8.55 4.85 -5.77
CA LEU A 26 9.49 5.72 -5.06
C LEU A 26 8.96 6.11 -3.68
N PHE A 27 7.66 6.40 -3.58
CA PHE A 27 6.99 6.67 -2.31
C PHE A 27 7.09 5.47 -1.35
N THR A 28 6.84 4.26 -1.86
CA THR A 28 6.86 3.03 -1.05
C THR A 28 8.28 2.70 -0.56
N ILE A 29 9.29 2.82 -1.42
CA ILE A 29 10.70 2.66 -1.05
C ILE A 29 11.11 3.72 -0.03
N GLY A 30 10.73 4.98 -0.25
CA GLY A 30 11.03 6.06 0.68
C GLY A 30 10.38 5.86 2.05
N SER A 31 9.18 5.28 2.11
CA SER A 31 8.52 4.92 3.36
C SER A 31 9.19 3.73 4.06
N SER A 32 9.58 2.70 3.32
CA SER A 32 10.25 1.52 3.91
C SER A 32 11.62 1.88 4.47
N ILE A 33 12.41 2.68 3.76
CA ILE A 33 13.70 3.19 4.26
C ILE A 33 13.50 4.00 5.55
N ARG A 34 12.55 4.94 5.55
CA ARG A 34 12.28 5.77 6.75
C ARG A 34 11.83 4.94 7.94
N THR A 35 11.07 3.89 7.72
CA THR A 35 10.51 3.07 8.80
C THR A 35 11.49 2.02 9.31
N LEU A 36 12.33 1.44 8.43
CA LEU A 36 13.26 0.36 8.78
C LEU A 36 14.66 0.86 9.18
N ILE A 37 15.12 1.96 8.59
CA ILE A 37 16.52 2.41 8.72
C ILE A 37 16.65 3.60 9.66
N LEU A 38 15.66 4.51 9.70
CA LEU A 38 15.76 5.67 10.58
C LEU A 38 15.36 5.32 12.02
N PRO A 39 16.20 5.61 13.02
CA PRO A 39 15.93 5.35 14.43
C PRO A 39 15.00 6.41 15.06
N ARG A 40 13.94 6.80 14.35
CA ARG A 40 12.91 7.73 14.86
C ARG A 40 11.54 7.30 14.34
N ALA A 41 10.51 7.48 15.15
CA ALA A 41 9.11 7.24 14.80
C ALA A 41 8.72 8.13 13.61
N ALA A 42 9.03 7.69 12.39
CA ALA A 42 8.62 8.34 11.17
C ALA A 42 7.11 8.15 11.06
N ASN A 43 6.35 9.19 11.40
CA ASN A 43 4.91 9.24 11.21
C ASN A 43 4.62 9.44 9.71
N ASP A 44 4.98 8.44 8.92
CA ASP A 44 4.70 8.39 7.49
C ASP A 44 3.28 7.89 7.27
N TRP A 45 2.64 8.33 6.19
CA TRP A 45 1.24 8.01 5.90
C TRP A 45 0.92 6.50 5.92
N PRO A 46 1.76 5.59 5.38
CA PRO A 46 1.51 4.15 5.45
C PRO A 46 1.54 3.61 6.88
N THR A 47 2.42 4.15 7.72
CA THR A 47 2.53 3.81 9.14
C THR A 47 1.29 4.26 9.90
N SER A 48 0.88 5.50 9.75
CA SER A 48 -0.33 6.01 10.43
C SER A 48 -1.59 5.27 9.98
N PHE A 49 -1.72 4.95 8.68
CA PHE A 49 -2.84 4.17 8.16
C PHE A 49 -2.86 2.75 8.77
N THR A 50 -1.74 2.05 8.74
CA THR A 50 -1.63 0.68 9.28
C THR A 50 -1.96 0.64 10.76
N PHE A 51 -1.33 1.50 11.56
CA PHE A 51 -1.60 1.60 13.00
C PHE A 51 -3.07 1.98 13.28
N GLY A 52 -3.66 2.88 12.49
CA GLY A 52 -5.07 3.23 12.60
C GLY A 52 -6.02 2.06 12.35
N VAL A 53 -5.77 1.28 11.29
CA VAL A 53 -6.56 0.07 10.96
C VAL A 53 -6.42 -0.98 12.07
N VAL A 54 -5.19 -1.28 12.49
CA VAL A 54 -4.94 -2.25 13.56
C VAL A 54 -5.59 -1.80 14.86
N ARG A 55 -5.57 -0.49 15.18
CA ARG A 55 -6.22 0.05 16.38
C ARG A 55 -7.73 -0.18 16.36
N ARG A 56 -8.38 -0.05 15.21
CA ARG A 56 -9.81 -0.36 15.06
C ARG A 56 -10.07 -1.85 15.28
N VAL A 57 -9.26 -2.74 14.71
CA VAL A 57 -9.37 -4.19 14.92
C VAL A 57 -9.22 -4.54 16.40
N PHE A 58 -8.22 -3.99 17.08
CA PHE A 58 -8.01 -4.22 18.51
C PHE A 58 -9.15 -3.62 19.35
N ALA A 59 -9.66 -2.44 19.01
CA ALA A 59 -10.84 -1.88 19.69
C ALA A 59 -12.07 -2.78 19.55
N LEU A 60 -12.29 -3.40 18.39
CA LEU A 60 -13.34 -4.39 18.17
C LEU A 60 -13.14 -5.65 19.02
N LEU A 61 -11.92 -6.16 19.12
CA LEU A 61 -11.59 -7.32 19.96
C LEU A 61 -11.80 -7.05 21.46
N LEU A 62 -11.61 -5.80 21.88
CA LEU A 62 -11.71 -5.37 23.27
C LEU A 62 -13.14 -4.99 23.70
N LEU A 63 -14.08 -4.81 22.76
CA LEU A 63 -15.48 -4.42 23.03
C LEU A 63 -16.17 -5.32 24.07
N ARG A 64 -15.84 -6.62 24.10
CA ARG A 64 -16.45 -7.60 25.01
C ARG A 64 -15.59 -7.89 26.26
N ARG A 65 -14.41 -7.28 26.41
CA ARG A 65 -13.50 -7.53 27.53
C ARG A 65 -13.63 -6.43 28.59
N ARG A 66 -14.10 -6.79 29.79
CA ARG A 66 -14.26 -5.87 30.92
C ARG A 66 -13.07 -5.82 31.87
N ASP A 67 -12.27 -6.88 31.91
CA ASP A 67 -11.10 -6.98 32.79
C ASP A 67 -9.90 -6.19 32.24
N TYR A 68 -9.32 -5.34 33.08
CA TYR A 68 -8.22 -4.44 32.74
C TYR A 68 -6.94 -5.20 32.40
N VAL A 69 -6.61 -6.23 33.19
CA VAL A 69 -5.38 -7.03 33.00
C VAL A 69 -5.41 -7.76 31.67
N SER A 70 -6.56 -8.34 31.33
CA SER A 70 -6.77 -8.99 30.04
C SER A 70 -6.68 -8.01 28.86
N ARG A 71 -7.18 -6.78 29.00
CA ARG A 71 -7.09 -5.75 27.95
C ARG A 71 -5.65 -5.29 27.72
N ASP A 72 -4.89 -5.08 28.78
CA ASP A 72 -3.49 -4.65 28.71
C ASP A 72 -2.61 -5.68 28.00
N ARG A 73 -2.78 -6.97 28.36
CA ARG A 73 -2.07 -8.08 27.69
C ARG A 73 -2.36 -8.15 26.19
N ILE A 74 -3.60 -7.89 25.78
CA ILE A 74 -3.96 -7.83 24.35
C ILE A 74 -3.29 -6.61 23.71
N MET A 75 -3.37 -5.43 24.35
CA MET A 75 -2.76 -4.20 23.81
C MET A 75 -1.23 -4.26 23.70
N ALA A 76 -0.55 -5.10 24.47
CA ALA A 76 0.89 -5.34 24.32
C ALA A 76 1.25 -5.83 22.89
N TYR A 77 0.34 -6.54 22.21
CA TYR A 77 0.55 -7.01 20.83
C TYR A 77 0.30 -5.93 19.77
N TYR A 78 -0.36 -4.81 20.12
CA TYR A 78 -0.72 -3.77 19.15
C TYR A 78 0.50 -3.22 18.41
N GLY A 79 1.56 -2.87 19.14
CA GLY A 79 2.80 -2.33 18.55
C GLY A 79 3.47 -3.32 17.60
N PRO A 80 3.83 -4.54 18.07
CA PRO A 80 4.45 -5.57 17.24
C PRO A 80 3.62 -5.95 16.01
N VAL A 81 2.30 -6.14 16.16
CA VAL A 81 1.41 -6.51 15.04
C VAL A 81 1.30 -5.40 14.01
N SER A 82 1.21 -4.14 14.45
CA SER A 82 1.15 -2.99 13.53
C SER A 82 2.43 -2.84 12.73
N LEU A 83 3.59 -3.09 13.34
CA LEU A 83 4.88 -3.09 12.66
C LEU A 83 5.01 -4.25 11.67
N LEU A 84 4.53 -5.44 12.03
CA LEU A 84 4.59 -6.60 11.14
C LEU A 84 3.68 -6.43 9.92
N LEU A 85 2.52 -5.78 10.09
CA LEU A 85 1.57 -5.48 9.01
C LEU A 85 2.01 -4.36 8.06
N LEU A 86 3.02 -3.55 8.41
CA LEU A 86 3.59 -2.58 7.48
C LEU A 86 4.22 -3.25 6.25
N LEU A 87 4.82 -4.42 6.43
CA LEU A 87 5.43 -5.18 5.35
C LEU A 87 4.42 -5.58 4.26
N PRO A 88 3.30 -6.27 4.56
CA PRO A 88 2.29 -6.56 3.55
C PRO A 88 1.67 -5.30 2.95
N VAL A 89 1.54 -4.20 3.71
CA VAL A 89 1.07 -2.92 3.14
C VAL A 89 2.04 -2.42 2.07
N TRP A 90 3.34 -2.39 2.31
CA TRP A 90 4.32 -2.02 1.28
C TRP A 90 4.30 -2.97 0.08
N LEU A 91 4.18 -4.28 0.31
CA LEU A 91 4.06 -5.25 -0.78
C LEU A 91 2.83 -4.99 -1.65
N THR A 92 1.67 -4.71 -1.05
CA THR A 92 0.46 -4.37 -1.82
C THR A 92 0.62 -3.08 -2.62
N LEU A 93 1.26 -2.05 -2.06
CA LEU A 93 1.55 -0.81 -2.78
C LEU A 93 2.49 -1.03 -3.96
N ILE A 94 3.56 -1.82 -3.78
CA ILE A 94 4.48 -2.19 -4.86
C ILE A 94 3.76 -2.97 -5.95
N LEU A 95 2.93 -3.95 -5.57
CA LEU A 95 2.18 -4.77 -6.53
C LEU A 95 1.23 -3.91 -7.36
N VAL A 96 0.48 -2.99 -6.73
CA VAL A 96 -0.38 -2.02 -7.43
C VAL A 96 0.44 -1.13 -8.36
N ALA A 97 1.61 -0.66 -7.93
CA ALA A 97 2.48 0.17 -8.75
C ALA A 97 2.96 -0.58 -10.00
N TYR A 98 3.43 -1.83 -9.85
CA TYR A 98 3.88 -2.67 -10.95
C TYR A 98 2.75 -3.05 -11.91
N ALA A 99 1.57 -3.39 -11.39
CA ALA A 99 0.39 -3.63 -12.23
C ALA A 99 0.07 -2.40 -13.11
N GLY A 100 0.15 -1.19 -12.55
CA GLY A 100 -0.02 0.04 -13.32
C GLY A 100 1.10 0.30 -14.35
N LEU A 101 2.35 -0.03 -14.03
CA LEU A 101 3.48 0.03 -14.98
C LEU A 101 3.24 -0.90 -16.17
N PHE A 102 2.88 -2.16 -15.92
CA PHE A 102 2.63 -3.16 -16.95
C PHE A 102 1.42 -2.81 -17.83
N TRP A 103 0.36 -2.28 -17.22
CA TRP A 103 -0.78 -1.78 -17.98
C TRP A 103 -0.39 -0.61 -18.89
N ALA A 104 0.46 0.31 -18.39
CA ALA A 104 0.90 1.47 -19.16
C ALA A 104 1.85 1.12 -20.33
N THR A 105 2.65 0.04 -20.22
CA THR A 105 3.58 -0.38 -21.27
C THR A 105 2.95 -1.19 -22.40
N GLY A 106 1.65 -1.50 -22.31
CA GLY A 106 0.89 -2.08 -23.44
C GLY A 106 0.34 -3.48 -23.21
N ILE A 107 0.29 -3.97 -21.97
CA ILE A 107 -0.49 -5.16 -21.62
C ILE A 107 -1.94 -4.70 -21.37
N ASP A 108 -2.80 -4.83 -22.39
CA ASP A 108 -4.16 -4.27 -22.38
C ASP A 108 -5.09 -4.92 -21.34
N SER A 109 -4.73 -6.10 -20.83
CA SER A 109 -5.47 -6.82 -19.80
C SER A 109 -4.93 -6.48 -18.41
N LEU A 110 -5.77 -5.82 -17.58
CA LEU A 110 -5.48 -5.54 -16.17
C LEU A 110 -5.22 -6.83 -15.36
N TYR A 111 -5.85 -7.95 -15.75
CA TYR A 111 -5.65 -9.25 -15.12
C TYR A 111 -4.26 -9.80 -15.42
N ASP A 112 -3.82 -9.75 -16.67
CA ASP A 112 -2.50 -10.26 -17.06
C ASP A 112 -1.39 -9.40 -16.48
N ALA A 113 -1.56 -8.07 -16.45
CA ALA A 113 -0.64 -7.16 -15.79
C ALA A 113 -0.50 -7.44 -14.28
N PHE A 114 -1.60 -7.80 -13.61
CA PHE A 114 -1.59 -8.19 -12.20
C PHE A 114 -0.92 -9.55 -11.97
N VAL A 115 -1.24 -10.56 -12.78
CA VAL A 115 -0.63 -11.90 -12.69
C VAL A 115 0.88 -11.84 -12.95
N LEU A 116 1.31 -11.10 -13.97
CA LEU A 116 2.73 -10.93 -14.30
C LEU A 116 3.49 -10.15 -13.22
N SER A 117 2.82 -9.26 -12.47
CA SER A 117 3.45 -8.53 -11.36
C SER A 117 3.75 -9.39 -10.13
N GLY A 118 3.10 -10.55 -10.02
CA GLY A 118 3.24 -11.45 -8.88
C GLY A 118 3.95 -12.78 -9.17
N SER A 119 4.33 -13.04 -10.42
CA SER A 119 5.07 -14.24 -10.85
C SER A 119 6.58 -14.06 -10.69
#